data_AF-A0ABD7DWY3-F1
#
_entry.id   AF-A0ABD7DWY3-F1
#
_cell.length_a   1.000
_cell.length_b   1.000
_cell.length_c   1.000
_cell.angle_alpha   90.00
_cell.angle_beta   90.00
_cell.angle_gamma   90.00
#
_symmetry.space_group_name_H-M   'P 1'
#
loop_
_entity.id
_entity.type
_entity.pdbx_description
1 polymer ?
#
loop_
_entity_poly.entity_id
_entity_poly.type
_entity_poly.pdbx_seq_one_letter_code
_entity_poly.pdbx_strand_id
1 'polypeptide(L)'
;MEVKKPSTGAWLIIHVVFPLCPFLIEGGIRFVVFNNDLSLATFSSTTLAISSGLICLFVSQSLFSYKPIIPSDDEQERAIGTAHYFNILGIVCFVAFGVLVLLTALSESIPPIDVKNIKSTFDLIVLIGASVPVISSFFTQRSYKLKAVI
;
A
#
# COMPACT_ATOMS: atom_id res chain seq x y z
N MET A 1 -14.88 21.91 24.22
CA MET A 1 -14.43 21.00 23.14
C MET A 1 -12.92 21.06 23.11
N GLU A 2 -12.23 20.02 23.58
CA GLU A 2 -10.77 19.99 23.50
C GLU A 2 -10.34 19.88 22.03
N VAL A 3 -9.53 20.84 21.59
CA VAL A 3 -8.93 20.82 20.25
C VAL A 3 -7.93 19.67 20.21
N LYS A 4 -8.34 18.57 19.61
CA LYS A 4 -7.54 17.35 19.46
C LYS A 4 -6.24 17.67 18.72
N LYS A 5 -5.11 17.32 19.36
CA LYS A 5 -3.78 17.67 18.84
C LYS A 5 -3.48 16.85 17.57
N PRO A 6 -3.17 17.51 16.46
CA PRO A 6 -2.90 16.82 15.21
C PRO A 6 -1.56 16.05 15.33
N SER A 7 -1.56 14.75 15.04
CA SER A 7 -0.43 13.83 15.29
C SER A 7 0.10 13.17 14.02
N THR A 8 1.42 13.23 13.83
CA THR A 8 2.16 12.54 12.77
C THR A 8 2.05 11.02 12.89
N GLY A 9 2.19 10.48 14.11
CA GLY A 9 2.11 9.03 14.33
C GLY A 9 0.72 8.48 14.00
N ALA A 10 -0.32 9.23 14.36
CA ALA A 10 -1.69 8.85 14.01
C ALA A 10 -1.94 8.89 12.50
N TRP A 11 -1.33 9.84 11.79
CA TRP A 11 -1.41 9.87 10.33
C TRP A 11 -0.81 8.59 9.71
N LEU A 12 0.38 8.18 10.15
CA LEU A 12 1.03 6.95 9.66
C LEU A 12 0.20 5.71 10.00
N ILE A 13 -0.38 5.65 11.19
CA ILE A 13 -1.25 4.53 11.59
C ILE A 13 -2.46 4.44 10.66
N ILE A 14 -3.16 5.54 10.43
CA ILE A 14 -4.40 5.56 9.64
C ILE A 14 -4.13 5.33 8.14
N HIS A 15 -3.09 5.93 7.60
CA HIS A 15 -2.87 5.98 6.14
C HIS A 15 -1.88 4.91 5.64
N VAL A 16 -1.13 4.26 6.51
CA VAL A 16 -0.11 3.26 6.14
C VAL A 16 -0.35 1.94 6.87
N VAL A 17 -0.37 1.95 8.21
CA VAL A 17 -0.47 0.70 8.99
C VAL A 17 -1.84 0.04 8.84
N PHE A 18 -2.92 0.83 8.91
CA PHE A 18 -4.28 0.31 8.81
C PHE A 18 -4.57 -0.36 7.45
N PRO A 19 -4.20 0.23 6.29
CA PRO A 19 -4.24 -0.46 5.01
C PRO A 19 -3.44 -1.75 4.94
N LEU A 20 -2.33 -1.86 5.68
CA LEU A 20 -1.49 -3.08 5.73
C LEU A 20 -2.01 -4.14 6.70
N CYS A 21 -2.96 -3.82 7.59
CA CYS A 21 -3.48 -4.77 8.56
C CYS A 21 -3.96 -6.09 7.95
N PRO A 22 -4.74 -6.11 6.84
CA PRO A 22 -5.17 -7.36 6.23
C PRO A 22 -3.98 -8.26 5.83
N PHE A 23 -2.94 -7.67 5.23
CA PHE A 23 -1.72 -8.39 4.85
C PHE A 23 -0.97 -8.95 6.06
N LEU A 24 -0.82 -8.15 7.13
CA LEU A 24 -0.12 -8.57 8.34
C LEU A 24 -0.89 -9.65 9.11
N ILE A 25 -2.21 -9.51 9.23
CA ILE A 25 -3.08 -10.49 9.90
C ILE A 25 -3.06 -11.81 9.11
N GLU A 26 -3.22 -11.76 7.80
CA GLU A 26 -3.15 -12.96 6.95
C GLU A 26 -1.79 -13.65 7.07
N GLY A 27 -0.68 -12.89 7.00
CA GLY A 27 0.66 -13.42 7.15
C GLY A 27 0.88 -14.07 8.52
N GLY A 28 0.39 -13.45 9.59
CA GLY A 28 0.44 -14.00 10.94
C GLY A 28 -0.34 -15.32 11.08
N ILE A 29 -1.57 -15.37 10.53
CA ILE A 29 -2.37 -16.59 10.51
C ILE A 29 -1.63 -17.70 9.76
N ARG A 30 -1.14 -17.42 8.54
CA ARG A 30 -0.41 -18.40 7.72
C ARG A 30 0.88 -18.88 8.40
N PHE A 31 1.60 -17.99 9.07
CA PHE A 31 2.81 -18.35 9.82
C PHE A 31 2.52 -19.37 10.92
N VAL A 32 1.45 -19.16 11.70
CA VAL A 32 1.02 -20.12 12.74
C VAL A 32 0.58 -21.44 12.10
N VAL A 33 -0.19 -21.39 11.01
CA VAL A 33 -0.66 -22.59 10.29
C VAL A 33 0.49 -23.41 9.69
N PHE A 34 1.56 -22.75 9.22
CA PHE A 34 2.74 -23.41 8.66
C PHE A 34 3.80 -23.76 9.73
N ASN A 35 3.40 -23.96 10.99
CA ASN A 35 4.28 -24.38 12.07
C ASN A 35 5.49 -23.44 12.30
N ASN A 36 5.28 -22.13 12.15
CA ASN A 36 6.32 -21.09 12.26
C ASN A 36 7.39 -21.14 11.14
N ASP A 37 7.07 -21.76 10.00
CA ASP A 37 7.93 -21.70 8.82
C ASP A 37 7.67 -20.42 8.00
N LEU A 38 8.74 -19.74 7.63
CA LEU A 38 8.69 -18.45 6.95
C LEU A 38 9.15 -18.62 5.51
N SER A 39 8.17 -18.67 4.60
CA SER A 39 8.39 -18.83 3.16
C SER A 39 7.65 -17.74 2.38
N LEU A 40 7.93 -17.65 1.07
CA LEU A 40 7.16 -16.80 0.15
C LEU A 40 5.67 -17.15 0.12
N ALA A 41 5.27 -18.36 0.52
CA ALA A 41 3.86 -18.76 0.61
C ALA A 41 3.16 -18.24 1.88
N THR A 42 3.94 -17.84 2.90
CA THR A 42 3.43 -17.29 4.16
C THR A 42 2.75 -15.93 3.94
N PHE A 43 3.18 -15.17 2.94
CA PHE A 43 2.62 -13.85 2.62
C PHE A 43 1.87 -13.87 1.29
N SER A 44 0.65 -13.32 1.27
CA SER A 44 -0.13 -13.20 0.05
C SER A 44 0.24 -11.93 -0.71
N SER A 45 0.87 -12.08 -1.87
CA SER A 45 1.17 -10.96 -2.78
C SER A 45 -0.10 -10.26 -3.24
N THR A 46 -1.21 -10.99 -3.37
CA THR A 46 -2.52 -10.43 -3.74
C THR A 46 -2.99 -9.46 -2.66
N THR A 47 -2.92 -9.87 -1.39
CA THR A 47 -3.30 -9.03 -0.26
C THR A 47 -2.35 -7.86 -0.07
N LEU A 48 -1.06 -8.06 -0.36
CA LEU A 48 -0.08 -6.97 -0.36
C LEU A 48 -0.38 -5.94 -1.46
N ALA A 49 -0.68 -6.38 -2.69
CA ALA A 49 -0.99 -5.49 -3.80
C ALA A 49 -2.21 -4.62 -3.52
N ILE A 50 -3.31 -5.20 -3.01
CA ILE A 50 -4.50 -4.40 -2.66
C ILE A 50 -4.23 -3.46 -1.48
N SER A 51 -3.47 -3.92 -0.47
CA SER A 51 -3.09 -3.10 0.68
C SER A 51 -2.24 -1.90 0.25
N SER A 52 -1.25 -2.10 -0.60
CA SER A 52 -0.43 -1.04 -1.20
C SER A 52 -1.26 -0.06 -2.03
N GLY A 53 -2.24 -0.57 -2.79
CA GLY A 53 -3.19 0.28 -3.52
C GLY A 53 -4.01 1.18 -2.59
N LEU A 54 -4.47 0.64 -1.45
CA LEU A 54 -5.18 1.41 -0.43
C LEU A 54 -4.32 2.48 0.23
N ILE A 55 -3.04 2.19 0.54
CA ILE A 55 -2.08 3.21 1.03
C ILE A 55 -2.04 4.37 0.05
N CYS A 56 -1.85 4.08 -1.24
CA CYS A 56 -1.80 5.10 -2.28
C CYS A 56 -3.06 5.98 -2.31
N LEU A 57 -4.24 5.38 -2.24
CA LEU A 57 -5.50 6.13 -2.21
C LEU A 57 -5.62 7.02 -0.97
N PHE A 58 -5.30 6.48 0.21
CA PHE A 58 -5.40 7.24 1.46
C PHE A 58 -4.42 8.41 1.48
N VAL A 59 -3.18 8.20 1.07
CA VAL A 59 -2.19 9.27 0.99
C VAL A 59 -2.60 10.34 -0.04
N SER A 60 -3.11 9.93 -1.21
CA SER A 60 -3.60 10.85 -2.23
C SER A 60 -4.76 11.71 -1.72
N GLN A 61 -5.75 11.10 -1.05
CA GLN A 61 -6.87 11.82 -0.43
C GLN A 61 -6.41 12.79 0.66
N SER A 62 -5.41 12.40 1.47
CA SER A 62 -4.82 13.28 2.47
C SER A 62 -4.10 14.47 1.84
N LEU A 63 -3.47 14.31 0.67
CA LEU A 63 -2.81 15.39 -0.07
C LEU A 63 -3.83 16.34 -0.73
N PHE A 64 -4.93 15.83 -1.29
CA PHE A 64 -6.00 16.69 -1.80
C PHE A 64 -6.69 17.49 -0.69
N SER A 65 -6.70 16.96 0.53
CA SER A 65 -7.25 17.65 1.71
C SER A 65 -6.23 18.58 2.38
N TYR A 66 -4.98 18.60 1.91
CA TYR A 66 -3.93 19.44 2.49
C TYR A 66 -4.21 20.92 2.24
N LYS A 67 -4.18 21.71 3.31
CA LYS A 67 -4.25 23.17 3.27
C LYS A 67 -2.97 23.74 3.89
N PRO A 68 -2.08 24.37 3.10
CA PRO A 68 -0.86 24.95 3.64
C PRO A 68 -1.17 26.11 4.59
N ILE A 69 -0.31 26.32 5.60
CA ILE A 69 -0.47 27.39 6.59
C ILE A 69 -0.25 28.77 5.95
N ILE A 70 0.68 28.83 4.99
CA ILE A 70 0.92 29.99 4.13
C ILE A 70 0.69 29.51 2.71
N PRO A 71 -0.41 29.88 2.05
CA PRO A 71 -0.69 29.42 0.70
C PRO A 71 0.32 30.04 -0.26
N SER A 72 1.15 29.18 -0.86
CA SER A 72 1.87 29.49 -2.08
C SER A 72 1.34 28.57 -3.18
N ASP A 73 1.05 29.13 -4.34
CA ASP A 73 0.50 28.38 -5.47
C ASP A 73 1.42 27.20 -5.84
N ASP A 74 2.74 27.41 -5.77
CA ASP A 74 3.77 26.38 -5.97
C ASP A 74 3.66 25.19 -5.00
N GLU A 75 3.37 25.43 -3.71
CA GLU A 75 3.27 24.35 -2.73
C GLU A 75 1.99 23.53 -2.94
N GLN A 76 0.90 24.20 -3.31
CA GLN A 76 -0.36 23.53 -3.62
C GLN A 76 -0.25 22.70 -4.91
N GLU A 77 0.39 23.22 -5.95
CA GLU A 77 0.64 22.49 -7.19
C GLU A 77 1.51 21.25 -6.95
N ARG A 78 2.57 21.37 -6.13
CA ARG A 78 3.42 20.22 -5.75
C ARG A 78 2.64 19.15 -4.98
N ALA A 79 1.75 19.54 -4.07
CA ALA A 79 0.90 18.61 -3.33
C ALA A 79 -0.03 17.85 -4.28
N ILE A 80 -0.64 18.54 -5.25
CA ILE A 80 -1.49 17.93 -6.29
C ILE A 80 -0.67 16.97 -7.16
N GLY A 81 0.52 17.38 -7.61
CA GLY A 81 1.43 16.50 -8.38
C GLY A 81 1.80 15.24 -7.61
N THR A 82 2.07 15.37 -6.31
CA THR A 82 2.35 14.22 -5.43
C THR A 82 1.11 13.33 -5.27
N ALA A 83 -0.10 13.91 -5.18
CA ALA A 83 -1.34 13.15 -5.10
C ALA A 83 -1.59 12.33 -6.38
N HIS A 84 -1.29 12.89 -7.55
CA HIS A 84 -1.35 12.17 -8.83
C HIS A 84 -0.32 11.04 -8.91
N TYR A 85 0.90 11.25 -8.42
CA TYR A 85 1.90 10.19 -8.32
C TYR A 85 1.38 8.99 -7.51
N PHE A 86 0.77 9.23 -6.33
CA PHE A 86 0.15 8.14 -5.57
C PHE A 86 -1.04 7.51 -6.29
N ASN A 87 -1.88 8.27 -6.98
CA ASN A 87 -2.96 7.68 -7.77
C ASN A 87 -2.44 6.73 -8.87
N ILE A 88 -1.37 7.11 -9.57
CA ILE A 88 -0.72 6.26 -10.57
C ILE A 88 -0.19 4.98 -9.92
N LEU A 89 0.52 5.10 -8.79
CA LEU A 89 0.97 3.92 -8.04
C LEU A 89 -0.20 3.05 -7.59
N GLY A 90 -1.29 3.64 -7.13
CA GLY A 90 -2.51 2.94 -6.73
C GLY A 90 -3.11 2.13 -7.88
N ILE A 91 -3.23 2.74 -9.07
CA ILE A 91 -3.69 2.05 -10.28
C ILE A 91 -2.77 0.85 -10.60
N VAL A 92 -1.46 1.04 -10.58
CA VAL A 92 -0.49 -0.04 -10.82
C VAL A 92 -0.67 -1.18 -9.80
N CYS A 93 -0.88 -0.86 -8.53
CA CYS A 93 -1.13 -1.85 -7.48
C CYS A 93 -2.44 -2.62 -7.69
N PHE A 94 -3.52 -1.94 -8.08
CA PHE A 94 -4.81 -2.60 -8.37
C PHE A 94 -4.74 -3.47 -9.63
N VAL A 95 -4.01 -3.05 -10.66
CA VAL A 95 -3.73 -3.88 -11.83
C VAL A 95 -2.93 -5.13 -11.43
N ALA A 96 -1.88 -4.97 -10.63
CA ALA A 96 -1.09 -6.10 -10.12
C ALA A 96 -1.94 -7.07 -9.30
N PHE A 97 -2.85 -6.56 -8.45
CA PHE A 97 -3.84 -7.36 -7.73
C PHE A 97 -4.69 -8.19 -8.71
N GLY A 98 -5.26 -7.56 -9.73
CA GLY A 98 -6.07 -8.27 -10.74
C GLY A 98 -5.29 -9.36 -11.48
N VAL A 99 -4.05 -9.07 -11.87
CA VAL A 99 -3.15 -10.05 -12.52
C VAL A 99 -2.84 -11.22 -11.58
N LEU A 100 -2.55 -10.97 -10.30
CA LEU A 100 -2.27 -12.03 -9.33
C LEU A 100 -3.49 -12.91 -9.04
N VAL A 101 -4.69 -12.32 -8.96
CA VAL A 101 -5.95 -13.08 -8.85
C VAL A 101 -6.13 -13.98 -10.07
N LEU A 102 -5.92 -13.44 -11.28
CA LEU A 102 -6.01 -14.21 -12.52
C LEU A 102 -4.99 -15.36 -12.55
N LEU A 103 -3.72 -15.09 -12.22
CA LEU A 103 -2.66 -16.11 -12.20
C LEU A 103 -2.95 -17.20 -11.16
N THR A 104 -3.53 -16.83 -10.02
CA THR A 104 -3.96 -17.80 -9.00
C THR A 104 -5.08 -18.69 -9.54
N ALA A 105 -6.12 -18.12 -10.14
CA ALA A 105 -7.21 -18.88 -10.74
C ALA A 105 -6.76 -19.78 -11.92
N LEU A 106 -5.81 -19.31 -12.74
CA LEU A 106 -5.20 -20.12 -13.81
C LEU A 106 -4.37 -21.27 -13.25
N SER A 107 -3.65 -21.06 -12.14
CA SER A 107 -2.85 -22.12 -11.51
C SER A 107 -3.71 -23.23 -10.89
N GLU A 108 -4.97 -22.94 -10.56
CA GLU A 108 -5.93 -23.93 -10.07
C GLU A 108 -6.57 -24.76 -11.20
N SER A 109 -6.55 -24.27 -12.46
CA SER A 109 -7.27 -24.86 -13.59
C SER A 109 -6.38 -25.48 -14.68
N ILE A 110 -5.10 -25.09 -14.79
CA ILE A 110 -4.17 -25.52 -15.84
C ILE A 110 -3.02 -26.33 -15.21
N PRO A 111 -2.44 -27.34 -15.92
CA PRO A 111 -1.28 -28.07 -15.43
C PRO A 111 -0.16 -27.16 -14.88
N PRO A 112 0.44 -27.53 -13.73
CA PRO A 112 1.02 -26.58 -12.77
C PRO A 112 2.38 -25.97 -13.13
N ILE A 113 3.05 -26.39 -14.21
CA ILE A 113 4.48 -26.09 -14.38
C ILE A 113 4.72 -24.67 -14.93
N ASP A 114 3.98 -24.25 -15.97
CA ASP A 114 4.27 -22.97 -16.65
C ASP A 114 3.67 -21.77 -15.91
N VAL A 115 2.47 -21.89 -15.35
CA VAL A 115 1.78 -20.79 -14.66
C VAL A 115 2.45 -20.47 -13.32
N LYS A 116 3.03 -21.47 -12.64
CA LYS A 116 3.66 -21.30 -11.33
C LYS A 116 4.92 -20.42 -11.38
N ASN A 117 5.75 -20.57 -12.42
CA ASN A 117 6.95 -19.76 -12.59
C ASN A 117 6.60 -18.29 -12.89
N ILE A 118 5.61 -18.07 -13.75
CA ILE A 118 5.09 -16.73 -14.06
C ILE A 118 4.55 -16.08 -12.79
N LYS A 119 3.69 -16.79 -12.04
CA LYS A 119 3.15 -16.31 -10.76
C LYS A 119 4.25 -15.95 -9.77
N SER A 120 5.25 -16.81 -9.59
CA SER A 120 6.37 -16.56 -8.66
C SER A 120 7.15 -15.30 -9.00
N THR A 121 7.26 -14.97 -10.30
CA THR A 121 7.93 -13.74 -10.75
C THR A 121 7.10 -12.51 -10.36
N PHE A 122 5.79 -12.56 -10.60
CA PHE A 122 4.87 -11.50 -10.18
C PHE A 122 4.81 -11.33 -8.66
N ASP A 123 4.83 -12.43 -7.90
CA ASP A 123 4.88 -12.40 -6.44
C ASP A 123 6.11 -11.63 -5.94
N LEU A 124 7.29 -11.90 -6.52
CA LEU A 124 8.53 -11.21 -6.18
C LEU A 124 8.48 -9.72 -6.56
N ILE A 125 7.97 -9.39 -7.75
CA ILE A 125 7.82 -8.01 -8.21
C ILE A 125 6.93 -7.21 -7.26
N VAL A 126 5.79 -7.77 -6.84
CA VAL A 126 4.87 -7.11 -5.92
C VAL A 126 5.49 -6.97 -4.54
N LEU A 127 6.18 -8.00 -4.04
CA LEU A 127 6.85 -7.94 -2.74
C LEU A 127 7.89 -6.80 -2.68
N ILE A 128 8.73 -6.69 -3.71
CA ILE A 128 9.74 -5.61 -3.79
C ILE A 128 9.06 -4.27 -4.07
N GLY A 129 8.13 -4.23 -5.02
CA GLY A 129 7.44 -3.01 -5.45
C GLY A 129 6.57 -2.38 -4.38
N ALA A 130 5.98 -3.17 -3.48
CA ALA A 130 5.17 -2.69 -2.36
C ALA A 130 5.95 -1.80 -1.37
N SER A 131 7.29 -1.88 -1.36
CA SER A 131 8.12 -0.97 -0.59
C SER A 131 8.01 0.48 -1.08
N VAL A 132 7.76 0.71 -2.37
CA VAL A 132 7.71 2.04 -2.97
C VAL A 132 6.56 2.88 -2.40
N PRO A 133 5.27 2.45 -2.40
CA PRO A 133 4.20 3.18 -1.74
C PRO A 133 4.46 3.47 -0.26
N VAL A 134 5.02 2.51 0.48
CA VAL A 134 5.29 2.65 1.92
C VAL A 134 6.37 3.69 2.16
N ILE A 135 7.51 3.58 1.49
CA ILE A 135 8.64 4.51 1.63
C ILE A 135 8.23 5.91 1.16
N SER A 136 7.57 6.02 0.00
CA SER A 136 7.07 7.29 -0.52
C SER A 136 6.08 7.93 0.45
N SER A 137 5.16 7.17 1.07
CA SER A 137 4.20 7.70 2.03
C SER A 137 4.89 8.35 3.24
N PHE A 138 5.99 7.77 3.72
CA PHE A 138 6.77 8.32 4.83
C PHE A 138 7.45 9.63 4.43
N PHE A 139 8.05 9.69 3.25
CA PHE A 139 8.65 10.93 2.74
C PHE A 139 7.59 12.01 2.51
N THR A 140 6.44 11.67 1.95
CA THR A 140 5.32 12.59 1.75
C THR A 140 4.78 13.14 3.07
N GLN A 141 4.56 12.27 4.06
CA GLN A 141 4.14 12.69 5.40
C GLN A 141 5.12 13.73 5.97
N ARG A 142 6.42 13.48 5.84
CA ARG A 142 7.47 14.38 6.36
C ARG A 142 7.54 15.70 5.59
N SER A 143 7.45 15.65 4.26
CA SER A 143 7.55 16.84 3.39
C SER A 143 6.40 17.81 3.59
N TYR A 144 5.17 17.31 3.66
CA TYR A 144 3.96 18.14 3.81
C TYR A 144 3.50 18.26 5.26
N LYS A 145 4.23 17.67 6.21
CA LYS A 145 3.89 17.61 7.65
C LYS A 145 2.43 17.24 7.86
N LEU A 146 1.95 16.24 7.12
CA LEU A 146 0.55 15.81 7.15
C LEU A 146 0.21 15.30 8.55
N LYS A 147 -0.94 15.71 9.08
CA LYS A 147 -1.38 15.32 10.42
C LYS A 147 -2.81 14.82 10.36
N ALA A 148 -3.09 13.75 11.10
CA ALA A 148 -4.45 13.32 11.34
C ALA A 148 -5.04 14.11 12.51
N VAL A 149 -6.30 14.53 12.37
CA VAL A 149 -7.11 15.01 13.48
C VAL A 149 -7.74 13.76 14.10
N ILE A 150 -7.27 13.37 15.29
CA ILE A 150 -7.78 12.21 16.02
C ILE A 150 -8.99 12.62 16.81
#